data_AF-A0A8B8IM68-F1
#
_entry.id   AF-A0A8B8IM68-F1
#
_cell.length_a   1.000
_cell.length_b   1.000
_cell.length_c   1.000
_cell.angle_alpha   90.00
_cell.angle_beta   90.00
_cell.angle_gamma   90.00
#
_symmetry.space_group_name_H-M   'P 1'
#
loop_
_entity.id
_entity.type
_entity.pdbx_description
1 polymer ?
#
loop_
_entity_poly.entity_id
_entity_poly.type
_entity_poly.pdbx_seq_one_letter_code
_entity_poly.pdbx_strand_id
1 'polypeptide(L)'
;MNTLRLSSIVYKSLVLSNRKLTYNIAKYCLSKVTKMSSISSIADLGYAFNTDGQLRKVNNNGEPGDESFQFNISNDHQECQAHYEVLGAAVTEHVYHLLETQENLIKLPVPKGTTEEDGTFIFVSKDYDKKDVLMVLIHGSGVVRAGQWARSLIINDCIQTGTQIPYIRQAQARGYGIMVLNSNDNYRQDKKIPHTGSSEEHAKYVWEEYIPETKASSIVIVAHSYGGILTVTLADKQKKQFEKRVKAVALTDSVHSYSGVKISKHLLKISQNWVASSSPLDTPMKTPSSDICRVSAGHPKHEMTSSKCIDSVFKYFDQILKEQNDK
;
A
#
# COMPACT_ATOMS: atom_id res chain seq x y z
N MET A 1 8.44 47.68 25.06
CA MET A 1 9.40 46.87 24.29
C MET A 1 9.10 45.39 24.53
N ASN A 2 8.27 44.71 23.73
CA ASN A 2 8.26 43.24 23.58
C ASN A 2 7.18 42.70 22.62
N THR A 3 7.08 43.24 21.40
CA THR A 3 6.15 42.69 20.39
C THR A 3 6.73 42.57 18.98
N LEU A 4 8.01 42.92 18.77
CA LEU A 4 8.66 42.85 17.44
C LEU A 4 9.75 41.76 17.30
N ARG A 5 10.02 40.96 18.35
CA ARG A 5 11.06 39.89 18.30
C ARG A 5 10.53 38.48 18.01
N LEU A 6 9.22 38.23 18.12
CA LEU A 6 8.63 36.90 17.91
C LEU A 6 8.34 36.57 16.43
N SER A 7 8.15 37.56 15.55
CA SER A 7 7.87 37.33 14.13
C SER A 7 9.11 36.89 13.33
N SER A 8 10.30 37.39 13.66
CA SER A 8 11.52 37.07 12.89
C SER A 8 12.04 35.64 13.13
N ILE A 9 11.80 35.08 14.32
CA ILE A 9 12.24 33.73 14.69
C ILE A 9 11.34 32.68 14.00
N VAL A 10 10.03 32.89 13.98
CA VAL A 10 9.08 32.00 13.28
C VAL A 10 9.33 32.04 11.76
N TYR A 11 9.59 33.23 11.20
CA TYR A 11 9.88 33.37 9.77
C TYR A 11 11.21 32.71 9.37
N LYS A 12 12.28 32.87 10.18
CA LYS A 12 13.56 32.16 9.96
C LYS A 12 13.41 30.64 10.07
N SER A 13 12.59 30.15 11.01
CA SER A 13 12.35 28.71 11.17
C SER A 13 11.58 28.11 9.98
N LEU A 14 10.55 28.82 9.47
CA LEU A 14 9.81 28.41 8.27
C LEU A 14 10.70 28.40 7.02
N VAL A 15 11.55 29.42 6.84
CA VAL A 15 12.46 29.52 5.69
C VAL A 15 13.56 28.45 5.74
N LEU A 16 14.09 28.12 6.93
CA LEU A 16 15.07 27.05 7.11
C LEU A 16 14.45 25.66 6.90
N SER A 17 13.20 25.45 7.33
CA SER A 17 12.44 24.22 7.08
C SER A 17 12.19 24.02 5.57
N ASN A 18 11.73 25.08 4.89
CA ASN A 18 11.50 25.04 3.45
C ASN A 18 12.80 24.83 2.66
N ARG A 19 13.92 25.45 3.06
CA ARG A 19 15.23 25.23 2.42
C ARG A 19 15.75 23.81 2.61
N LYS A 20 15.57 23.21 3.80
CA LYS A 20 15.91 21.81 4.07
C LYS A 20 15.05 20.87 3.24
N LEU A 21 13.75 21.14 3.14
CA LEU A 21 12.82 20.36 2.33
C LEU A 21 13.18 20.44 0.84
N THR A 22 13.43 21.64 0.29
CA THR A 22 13.83 21.81 -1.11
C THR A 22 15.20 21.20 -1.41
N TYR A 23 16.15 21.29 -0.47
CA TYR A 23 17.47 20.68 -0.61
C TYR A 23 17.38 19.14 -0.58
N ASN A 24 16.55 18.58 0.30
CA ASN A 24 16.29 17.15 0.35
C ASN A 24 15.57 16.66 -0.92
N ILE A 25 14.64 17.43 -1.48
CA ILE A 25 13.99 17.12 -2.77
C ILE A 25 15.00 17.14 -3.93
N ALA A 26 15.87 18.16 -3.99
CA ALA A 26 16.88 18.25 -5.04
C ALA A 26 17.94 17.14 -4.94
N LYS A 27 18.37 16.79 -3.71
CA LYS A 27 19.27 15.67 -3.45
C LYS A 27 18.60 14.32 -3.74
N TYR A 28 17.30 14.19 -3.45
CA TYR A 28 16.46 13.04 -3.81
C TYR A 28 16.32 12.88 -5.34
N CYS A 29 16.11 13.97 -6.08
CA CYS A 29 16.09 13.95 -7.54
C CYS A 29 17.47 13.58 -8.13
N LEU A 30 18.56 14.13 -7.60
CA LEU A 30 19.91 13.78 -8.05
C LEU A 30 20.26 12.32 -7.73
N SER A 31 19.93 11.81 -6.55
CA SER A 31 20.17 10.40 -6.21
C SER A 31 19.34 9.45 -7.07
N LYS A 32 18.14 9.87 -7.54
CA LYS A 32 17.33 9.11 -8.50
C LYS A 32 18.05 8.91 -9.84
N VAL A 33 18.73 9.95 -10.34
CA VAL A 33 19.48 9.91 -11.61
C VAL A 33 20.70 8.98 -11.50
N THR A 34 21.39 8.95 -10.36
CA THR A 34 22.56 8.06 -10.16
C THR A 34 22.17 6.63 -9.79
N LYS A 35 21.02 6.39 -9.16
CA LYS A 35 20.57 5.04 -8.73
C LYS A 35 19.76 4.29 -9.80
N MET A 36 19.29 4.99 -10.84
CA MET A 36 18.77 4.37 -12.07
C MET A 36 19.81 3.49 -12.80
N SER A 37 21.09 3.48 -12.38
CA SER A 37 22.16 2.79 -13.09
C SER A 37 22.40 1.32 -12.66
N SER A 38 21.57 0.70 -11.81
CA SER A 38 21.78 -0.71 -11.41
C SER A 38 20.54 -1.61 -11.43
N ILE A 39 19.35 -1.09 -11.74
CA ILE A 39 18.13 -1.89 -11.89
C ILE A 39 17.72 -1.77 -13.36
N SER A 40 17.66 -2.89 -14.07
CA SER A 40 17.14 -2.92 -15.44
C SER A 40 15.72 -2.37 -15.45
N SER A 41 15.45 -1.39 -16.31
CA SER A 41 14.08 -0.93 -16.53
C SER A 41 13.26 -2.02 -17.19
N ILE A 42 11.92 -1.91 -17.14
CA ILE A 42 11.03 -2.86 -17.84
C ILE A 42 11.35 -2.89 -19.35
N ALA A 43 11.70 -1.73 -19.93
CA ALA A 43 12.10 -1.60 -21.32
C ALA A 43 13.44 -2.32 -21.61
N ASP A 44 14.42 -2.22 -20.72
CA ASP A 44 15.71 -2.95 -20.85
C ASP A 44 15.52 -4.46 -20.83
N LEU A 45 14.44 -4.94 -20.20
CA LEU A 45 14.05 -6.35 -20.16
C LEU A 45 13.21 -6.77 -21.37
N GLY A 46 12.96 -5.87 -22.32
CA GLY A 46 12.18 -6.15 -23.52
C GLY A 46 10.67 -6.12 -23.30
N TYR A 47 10.18 -5.41 -22.27
CA TYR A 47 8.75 -5.29 -21.99
C TYR A 47 8.29 -3.83 -21.88
N ALA A 48 6.99 -3.61 -22.05
CA ALA A 48 6.31 -2.35 -21.77
C ALA A 48 4.86 -2.60 -21.36
N PHE A 49 4.25 -1.69 -20.62
CA PHE A 49 2.82 -1.72 -20.37
C PHE A 49 2.07 -1.04 -21.53
N ASN A 50 1.05 -1.71 -22.06
CA ASN A 50 0.14 -1.10 -23.04
C ASN A 50 -0.86 -0.12 -22.39
N THR A 51 -1.73 0.48 -23.19
CA THR A 51 -2.75 1.44 -22.71
C THR A 51 -3.76 0.84 -21.74
N ASP A 52 -3.99 -0.47 -21.82
CA ASP A 52 -4.84 -1.22 -20.90
C ASP A 52 -4.11 -1.63 -19.61
N GLY A 53 -2.83 -1.23 -19.46
CA GLY A 53 -2.00 -1.52 -18.31
C GLY A 53 -1.52 -2.97 -18.26
N GLN A 54 -1.47 -3.67 -19.39
CA GLN A 54 -1.03 -5.06 -19.49
C GLN A 54 0.44 -5.11 -19.92
N LEU A 55 1.25 -5.95 -19.27
CA LEU A 55 2.65 -6.12 -19.62
C LEU A 55 2.78 -6.91 -20.92
N ARG A 56 3.49 -6.34 -21.90
CA ARG A 56 3.68 -6.91 -23.24
C ARG A 56 5.15 -6.87 -23.62
N LYS A 57 5.59 -7.82 -24.45
CA LYS A 57 6.91 -7.72 -25.09
C LYS A 57 6.93 -6.50 -25.99
N VAL A 58 8.07 -5.82 -26.05
CA VAL A 58 8.25 -4.71 -26.99
C VAL A 58 8.53 -5.24 -28.39
N ASN A 59 7.96 -4.57 -29.38
CA ASN A 59 8.28 -4.78 -30.79
C ASN A 59 9.61 -4.10 -31.14
N ASN A 60 10.09 -4.31 -32.37
CA ASN A 60 11.33 -3.69 -32.88
C ASN A 60 11.34 -2.15 -32.84
N ASN A 61 10.16 -1.52 -32.78
CA ASN A 61 10.00 -0.06 -32.65
C ASN A 61 10.00 0.43 -31.19
N GLY A 62 10.16 -0.47 -30.20
CA GLY A 62 10.15 -0.15 -28.77
C GLY A 62 8.77 0.01 -28.14
N GLU A 63 7.69 -0.15 -28.92
CA GLU A 63 6.31 -0.07 -28.43
C GLU A 63 5.81 -1.44 -27.95
N PRO A 64 4.86 -1.50 -26.99
CA PRO A 64 4.27 -2.76 -26.56
C PRO A 64 3.55 -3.45 -27.73
N GLY A 65 3.92 -4.70 -28.01
CA GLY A 65 3.25 -5.56 -28.97
C GLY A 65 2.08 -6.34 -28.36
N ASP A 66 1.65 -7.39 -29.07
CA ASP A 66 0.53 -8.23 -28.66
C ASP A 66 0.95 -9.41 -27.75
N GLU A 67 2.24 -9.77 -27.75
CA GLU A 67 2.74 -10.91 -26.98
C GLU A 67 2.79 -10.61 -25.48
N SER A 68 2.19 -11.50 -24.67
CA SER A 68 2.26 -11.46 -23.21
C SER A 68 3.63 -11.89 -22.66
N PHE A 69 3.83 -11.67 -21.36
CA PHE A 69 4.95 -12.26 -20.63
C PHE A 69 5.03 -13.78 -20.83
N GLN A 70 6.25 -14.30 -20.98
CA GLN A 70 6.54 -15.72 -21.08
C GLN A 70 7.55 -16.09 -19.98
N PHE A 71 7.14 -16.96 -19.05
CA PHE A 71 7.99 -17.39 -17.95
C PHE A 71 9.16 -18.28 -18.43
N ASN A 72 8.88 -19.20 -19.36
CA ASN A 72 9.88 -20.11 -19.90
C ASN A 72 10.65 -19.41 -21.03
N ILE A 73 11.71 -18.68 -20.68
CA ILE A 73 12.60 -18.04 -21.65
C ILE A 73 13.75 -18.96 -22.10
N SER A 74 14.01 -20.03 -21.34
CA SER A 74 14.99 -21.06 -21.66
C SER A 74 14.55 -22.42 -21.10
N ASN A 75 15.33 -23.48 -21.36
CA ASN A 75 15.12 -24.79 -20.74
C ASN A 75 15.68 -24.87 -19.31
N ASP A 76 16.34 -23.82 -18.82
CA ASP A 76 16.87 -23.74 -17.46
C ASP A 76 15.87 -23.03 -16.55
N HIS A 77 15.31 -23.79 -15.61
CA HIS A 77 14.39 -23.26 -14.61
C HIS A 77 15.02 -22.19 -13.71
N GLN A 78 16.32 -22.27 -13.42
CA GLN A 78 17.00 -21.26 -12.60
C GLN A 78 17.09 -19.92 -13.33
N GLU A 79 17.40 -19.95 -14.62
CA GLU A 79 17.46 -18.76 -15.48
C GLU A 79 16.08 -18.11 -15.61
N CYS A 80 15.03 -18.91 -15.85
CA CYS A 80 13.66 -18.43 -15.92
C CYS A 80 13.21 -17.76 -14.61
N GLN A 81 13.54 -18.36 -13.47
CA GLN A 81 13.25 -17.80 -12.17
C GLN A 81 14.02 -16.49 -11.91
N ALA A 82 15.30 -16.44 -12.27
CA ALA A 82 16.12 -15.24 -12.13
C ALA A 82 15.57 -14.08 -12.97
N HIS A 83 15.18 -14.34 -14.21
CA HIS A 83 14.55 -13.35 -15.08
C HIS A 83 13.23 -12.82 -14.50
N TYR A 84 12.38 -13.72 -13.97
CA TYR A 84 11.13 -13.33 -13.32
C TYR A 84 11.34 -12.44 -12.09
N GLU A 85 12.38 -12.70 -11.27
CA GLU A 85 12.71 -11.84 -10.13
C GLU A 85 13.21 -10.46 -10.56
N VAL A 86 14.08 -10.39 -11.58
CA VAL A 86 14.56 -9.12 -12.14
C VAL A 86 13.38 -8.30 -12.70
N LEU A 87 12.49 -8.93 -13.47
CA LEU A 87 11.27 -8.30 -13.95
C LEU A 87 10.36 -7.85 -12.81
N GLY A 88 10.21 -8.66 -11.76
CA GLY A 88 9.44 -8.31 -10.57
C GLY A 88 9.97 -7.08 -9.84
N ALA A 89 11.29 -6.89 -9.78
CA ALA A 89 11.92 -5.70 -9.25
C ALA A 89 11.65 -4.47 -10.15
N ALA A 90 11.80 -4.62 -11.47
CA ALA A 90 11.50 -3.56 -12.43
C ALA A 90 10.02 -3.12 -12.37
N VAL A 91 9.10 -4.08 -12.23
CA VAL A 91 7.66 -3.82 -12.02
C VAL A 91 7.42 -3.04 -10.73
N THR A 92 8.14 -3.35 -9.65
CA THR A 92 8.03 -2.61 -8.39
C THR A 92 8.40 -1.14 -8.57
N GLU A 93 9.54 -0.86 -9.23
CA GLU A 93 9.96 0.51 -9.51
C GLU A 93 8.99 1.25 -10.45
N HIS A 94 8.41 0.55 -11.43
CA HIS A 94 7.37 1.13 -12.27
C HIS A 94 6.11 1.49 -11.48
N VAL A 95 5.65 0.62 -10.57
CA VAL A 95 4.51 0.93 -9.70
C VAL A 95 4.80 2.15 -8.83
N TYR A 96 6.00 2.27 -8.25
CA TYR A 96 6.41 3.47 -7.51
C TYR A 96 6.37 4.72 -8.38
N HIS A 97 6.86 4.64 -9.62
CA HIS A 97 6.78 5.74 -10.56
C HIS A 97 5.33 6.17 -10.85
N LEU A 98 4.41 5.22 -11.04
CA LEU A 98 2.99 5.52 -11.24
C LEU A 98 2.37 6.19 -10.00
N LEU A 99 2.67 5.69 -8.80
CA LEU A 99 2.18 6.29 -7.55
C LEU A 99 2.65 7.74 -7.37
N GLU A 100 3.89 8.03 -7.74
CA GLU A 100 4.46 9.38 -7.61
C GLU A 100 3.94 10.33 -8.69
N THR A 101 3.86 9.87 -9.95
CA THR A 101 3.59 10.74 -11.11
C THR A 101 2.12 10.83 -11.49
N GLN A 102 1.37 9.73 -11.38
CA GLN A 102 -0.05 9.68 -11.75
C GLN A 102 -0.96 9.88 -10.54
N GLU A 103 -0.63 9.23 -9.42
CA GLU A 103 -1.44 9.29 -8.20
C GLU A 103 -1.01 10.40 -7.23
N ASN A 104 0.07 11.12 -7.54
CA ASN A 104 0.61 12.25 -6.78
C ASN A 104 0.90 11.92 -5.30
N LEU A 105 1.36 10.70 -5.04
CA LEU A 105 1.81 10.29 -3.71
C LEU A 105 3.27 10.65 -3.47
N ILE A 106 3.63 10.87 -2.21
CA ILE A 106 5.00 11.13 -1.77
C ILE A 106 5.46 10.04 -0.81
N LYS A 107 6.75 9.73 -0.84
CA LYS A 107 7.38 8.83 0.14
C LYS A 107 7.67 9.59 1.44
N LEU A 108 7.31 9.00 2.58
CA LEU A 108 7.77 9.43 3.90
C LEU A 108 8.65 8.35 4.52
N PRO A 109 9.81 8.71 5.13
CA PRO A 109 10.81 7.74 5.58
C PRO A 109 10.35 6.96 6.81
N VAL A 110 10.68 5.69 6.87
CA VAL A 110 10.35 4.82 8.00
C VAL A 110 11.61 4.00 8.34
N PRO A 111 12.26 4.22 9.49
CA PRO A 111 11.96 5.24 10.51
C PRO A 111 12.08 6.69 10.04
N LYS A 112 11.43 7.63 10.74
CA LYS A 112 11.59 9.07 10.50
C LYS A 112 13.06 9.48 10.59
N GLY A 113 13.49 10.35 9.69
CA GLY A 113 14.86 10.86 9.63
C GLY A 113 15.86 9.95 8.91
N THR A 114 15.44 8.74 8.52
CA THR A 114 16.25 7.86 7.67
C THR A 114 16.16 8.26 6.20
N THR A 115 17.03 7.67 5.40
CA THR A 115 17.06 7.73 3.93
C THR A 115 16.70 6.37 3.34
N GLU A 116 16.62 6.26 2.02
CA GLU A 116 16.42 4.94 1.37
C GLU A 116 17.62 3.99 1.56
N GLU A 117 18.79 4.48 1.97
CA GLU A 117 19.99 3.64 2.19
C GLU A 117 19.91 2.86 3.50
N ASP A 118 19.29 3.44 4.53
CA ASP A 118 19.26 2.92 5.90
C ASP A 118 17.84 2.74 6.47
N GLY A 119 16.81 3.11 5.71
CA GLY A 119 15.40 2.99 6.06
C GLY A 119 14.52 2.53 4.89
N THR A 120 13.24 2.32 5.18
CA THR A 120 12.17 2.11 4.21
C THR A 120 11.25 3.35 4.18
N PHE A 121 10.03 3.21 3.66
CA PHE A 121 9.10 4.31 3.51
C PHE A 121 7.64 3.85 3.53
N ILE A 122 6.72 4.80 3.66
CA ILE A 122 5.31 4.67 3.26
C ILE A 122 5.02 5.65 2.12
N PHE A 123 4.02 5.36 1.29
CA PHE A 123 3.45 6.39 0.42
C PHE A 123 2.29 7.07 1.11
N VAL A 124 2.17 8.38 0.93
CA VAL A 124 1.01 9.15 1.38
C VAL A 124 0.55 10.14 0.31
N SER A 125 -0.73 10.47 0.29
CA SER A 125 -1.22 11.57 -0.55
C SER A 125 -0.77 12.91 0.00
N LYS A 126 -0.72 13.93 -0.87
CA LYS A 126 -0.58 15.32 -0.41
C LYS A 126 -1.66 15.66 0.63
N ASP A 127 -1.25 16.35 1.70
CA ASP A 127 -2.12 16.78 2.80
C ASP A 127 -2.89 15.64 3.50
N TYR A 128 -2.41 14.38 3.45
CA TYR A 128 -3.04 13.22 4.10
C TYR A 128 -3.35 13.45 5.59
N ASP A 129 -2.49 14.21 6.27
CA ASP A 129 -2.55 14.58 7.68
C ASP A 129 -3.65 15.59 7.99
N LYS A 130 -4.20 16.26 6.98
CA LYS A 130 -5.26 17.28 7.12
C LYS A 130 -6.64 16.77 6.74
N LYS A 131 -6.75 15.54 6.22
CA LYS A 131 -8.01 14.94 5.79
C LYS A 131 -8.80 14.40 6.98
N ASP A 132 -10.12 14.51 6.92
CA ASP A 132 -11.02 13.97 7.96
C ASP A 132 -11.11 12.45 7.93
N VAL A 133 -10.99 11.88 6.72
CA VAL A 133 -10.95 10.44 6.47
C VAL A 133 -9.58 10.05 5.91
N LEU A 134 -8.94 9.04 6.50
CA LEU A 134 -7.69 8.45 6.03
C LEU A 134 -7.91 6.99 5.63
N MET A 135 -7.57 6.63 4.41
CA MET A 135 -7.49 5.24 3.96
C MET A 135 -6.07 4.70 4.16
N VAL A 136 -5.95 3.58 4.86
CA VAL A 136 -4.70 2.83 5.04
C VAL A 136 -4.75 1.54 4.22
N LEU A 137 -3.77 1.36 3.35
CA LEU A 137 -3.66 0.20 2.44
C LEU A 137 -2.50 -0.70 2.88
N ILE A 138 -2.80 -1.98 3.11
CA ILE A 138 -1.84 -2.96 3.63
C ILE A 138 -1.84 -4.21 2.74
N HIS A 139 -0.71 -4.47 2.10
CA HIS A 139 -0.54 -5.64 1.22
C HIS A 139 -0.29 -6.94 2.01
N GLY A 140 -0.27 -8.07 1.30
CA GLY A 140 0.06 -9.38 1.86
C GLY A 140 1.57 -9.57 2.13
N SER A 141 1.96 -10.81 2.45
CA SER A 141 3.35 -11.19 2.68
C SER A 141 4.09 -11.49 1.36
N GLY A 142 5.39 -11.76 1.46
CA GLY A 142 6.23 -12.15 0.32
C GLY A 142 6.90 -10.96 -0.36
N VAL A 143 7.03 -11.05 -1.69
CA VAL A 143 7.86 -10.13 -2.49
C VAL A 143 7.11 -8.89 -2.99
N VAL A 144 5.83 -8.74 -2.63
CA VAL A 144 5.05 -7.52 -2.89
C VAL A 144 5.56 -6.37 -2.03
N ARG A 145 5.34 -5.15 -2.53
CA ARG A 145 5.75 -3.89 -1.90
C ARG A 145 4.58 -2.90 -1.93
N ALA A 146 4.77 -1.73 -1.30
CA ALA A 146 3.79 -0.64 -1.34
C ALA A 146 3.24 -0.41 -2.75
N GLY A 147 1.93 -0.28 -2.88
CA GLY A 147 1.25 -0.13 -4.16
C GLY A 147 0.81 -1.43 -4.82
N GLN A 148 1.19 -2.60 -4.30
CA GLN A 148 0.94 -3.89 -4.96
C GLN A 148 0.01 -4.78 -4.12
N TRP A 149 -0.94 -5.44 -4.78
CA TRP A 149 -1.66 -6.59 -4.21
C TRP A 149 -0.95 -7.90 -4.54
N ALA A 150 -0.57 -8.09 -5.82
CA ALA A 150 0.07 -9.30 -6.27
C ALA A 150 0.93 -9.03 -7.52
N ARG A 151 2.23 -9.32 -7.42
CA ARG A 151 3.18 -9.22 -8.55
C ARG A 151 2.74 -10.06 -9.75
N SER A 152 2.25 -11.28 -9.49
CA SER A 152 1.79 -12.20 -10.54
C SER A 152 0.66 -11.60 -11.37
N LEU A 153 -0.27 -10.86 -10.76
CA LEU A 153 -1.33 -10.19 -11.50
C LEU A 153 -0.82 -9.00 -12.31
N ILE A 154 0.12 -8.23 -11.78
CA ILE A 154 0.70 -7.11 -12.54
C ILE A 154 1.39 -7.61 -13.81
N ILE A 155 2.11 -8.72 -13.71
CA ILE A 155 2.87 -9.32 -14.83
C ILE A 155 1.94 -10.04 -15.82
N ASN A 156 0.97 -10.81 -15.33
CA ASN A 156 0.20 -11.74 -16.18
C ASN A 156 -1.21 -11.25 -16.54
N ASP A 157 -1.74 -10.26 -15.84
CA ASP A 157 -3.07 -9.68 -16.10
C ASP A 157 -2.95 -8.19 -16.44
N CYS A 158 -2.93 -7.30 -15.43
CA CYS A 158 -2.70 -5.88 -15.63
C CYS A 158 -2.38 -5.14 -14.32
N ILE A 159 -1.92 -3.89 -14.47
CA ILE A 159 -1.74 -2.93 -13.37
C ILE A 159 -3.01 -2.78 -12.53
N GLN A 160 -4.19 -2.76 -13.15
CA GLN A 160 -5.43 -2.47 -12.41
C GLN A 160 -5.80 -3.58 -11.44
N THR A 161 -5.61 -4.84 -11.79
CA THR A 161 -5.96 -5.95 -10.89
C THR A 161 -4.87 -6.25 -9.88
N GLY A 162 -3.61 -6.03 -10.26
CA GLY A 162 -2.45 -6.37 -9.44
C GLY A 162 -1.99 -5.27 -8.48
N THR A 163 -2.45 -4.02 -8.65
CA THR A 163 -2.02 -2.88 -7.82
C THR A 163 -3.12 -2.31 -6.93
N GLN A 164 -2.68 -1.50 -5.96
CA GLN A 164 -3.55 -0.73 -5.06
C GLN A 164 -4.05 0.57 -5.72
N ILE A 165 -3.63 0.89 -6.94
CA ILE A 165 -3.95 2.15 -7.64
C ILE A 165 -5.46 2.37 -7.77
N PRO A 166 -6.29 1.37 -8.16
CA PRO A 166 -7.74 1.60 -8.20
C PRO A 166 -8.35 1.99 -6.86
N TYR A 167 -7.86 1.42 -5.75
CA TYR A 167 -8.31 1.82 -4.41
C TYR A 167 -7.89 3.25 -4.09
N ILE A 168 -6.65 3.63 -4.44
CA ILE A 168 -6.13 4.98 -4.26
C ILE A 168 -7.01 5.98 -5.01
N ARG A 169 -7.32 5.73 -6.29
CA ARG A 169 -8.17 6.58 -7.13
C ARG A 169 -9.58 6.74 -6.55
N GLN A 170 -10.22 5.63 -6.16
CA GLN A 170 -11.56 5.66 -5.57
C GLN A 170 -11.61 6.42 -4.23
N ALA A 171 -10.55 6.32 -3.43
CA ALA A 171 -10.43 7.04 -2.16
C ALA A 171 -10.13 8.53 -2.36
N GLN A 172 -9.24 8.88 -3.30
CA GLN A 172 -8.97 10.27 -3.67
C GLN A 172 -10.21 10.97 -4.25
N ALA A 173 -11.00 10.27 -5.08
CA ALA A 173 -12.28 10.79 -5.60
C ALA A 173 -13.29 11.11 -4.49
N ARG A 174 -13.21 10.43 -3.34
CA ARG A 174 -14.00 10.71 -2.12
C ARG A 174 -13.35 11.75 -1.20
N GLY A 175 -12.21 12.30 -1.59
CA GLY A 175 -11.47 13.30 -0.83
C GLY A 175 -10.65 12.73 0.35
N TYR A 176 -10.50 11.41 0.45
CA TYR A 176 -9.76 10.77 1.54
C TYR A 176 -8.27 11.09 1.46
N GLY A 177 -7.60 11.06 2.62
CA GLY A 177 -6.15 10.92 2.69
C GLY A 177 -5.76 9.49 2.38
N ILE A 178 -4.58 9.29 1.80
CA ILE A 178 -4.05 7.97 1.44
C ILE A 178 -2.79 7.71 2.27
N MET A 179 -2.67 6.50 2.80
CA MET A 179 -1.45 5.96 3.38
C MET A 179 -1.27 4.51 2.92
N VAL A 180 -0.13 4.20 2.31
CA VAL A 180 0.21 2.87 1.80
C VAL A 180 1.45 2.37 2.51
N LEU A 181 1.32 1.23 3.17
CA LEU A 181 2.43 0.60 3.90
C LEU A 181 3.37 -0.14 2.95
N ASN A 182 4.66 -0.18 3.31
CA ASN A 182 5.68 -0.99 2.63
C ASN A 182 6.19 -2.09 3.55
N SER A 183 5.27 -2.88 4.12
CA SER A 183 5.54 -3.71 5.30
C SER A 183 6.53 -4.86 5.06
N ASN A 184 6.86 -5.20 3.82
CA ASN A 184 7.78 -6.29 3.49
C ASN A 184 9.20 -5.79 3.13
N ASP A 185 9.42 -4.47 3.09
CA ASP A 185 10.74 -3.88 2.82
C ASP A 185 11.48 -3.62 4.14
N ASN A 186 12.04 -4.69 4.72
CA ASN A 186 12.54 -4.68 6.10
C ASN A 186 14.07 -4.80 6.22
N TYR A 187 14.79 -4.84 5.09
CA TYR A 187 16.23 -5.14 5.06
C TYR A 187 17.01 -4.21 4.14
N ARG A 188 18.26 -3.90 4.51
CA ARG A 188 19.25 -3.21 3.67
C ARG A 188 20.57 -3.98 3.80
N GLN A 189 21.14 -4.43 2.67
CA GLN A 189 22.38 -5.23 2.65
C GLN A 189 22.36 -6.37 3.69
N ASP A 190 21.28 -7.16 3.67
CA ASP A 190 21.02 -8.29 4.59
C ASP A 190 20.91 -7.96 6.09
N LYS A 191 20.93 -6.67 6.45
CA LYS A 191 20.67 -6.21 7.82
C LYS A 191 19.24 -5.74 7.96
N LYS A 192 18.61 -6.11 9.07
CA LYS A 192 17.29 -5.59 9.45
C LYS A 192 17.36 -4.07 9.57
N ILE A 193 16.38 -3.38 8.98
CA ILE A 193 16.20 -1.95 9.18
C ILE A 193 15.76 -1.73 10.63
N PRO A 194 16.40 -0.82 11.38
CA PRO A 194 16.02 -0.53 12.77
C PRO A 194 14.52 -0.22 12.90
N HIS A 195 13.89 -0.80 13.93
CA HIS A 195 12.46 -0.63 14.26
C HIS A 195 11.44 -1.07 13.19
N THR A 196 11.91 -1.62 12.06
CA THR A 196 11.06 -2.03 10.93
C THR A 196 11.61 -3.32 10.29
N GLY A 197 12.25 -4.16 11.09
CA GLY A 197 12.89 -5.42 10.69
C GLY A 197 11.92 -6.57 10.48
N SER A 198 10.62 -6.34 10.66
CA SER A 198 9.50 -7.21 10.27
C SER A 198 8.30 -6.39 9.81
N SER A 199 7.32 -7.07 9.23
CA SER A 199 6.06 -6.45 8.79
C SER A 199 5.23 -5.89 9.96
N GLU A 200 5.22 -6.57 11.11
CA GLU A 200 4.59 -6.12 12.34
C GLU A 200 5.31 -4.91 12.92
N GLU A 201 6.64 -4.91 12.95
CA GLU A 201 7.44 -3.78 13.41
C GLU A 201 7.19 -2.54 12.54
N HIS A 202 7.19 -2.71 11.20
CA HIS A 202 6.86 -1.63 10.27
C HIS A 202 5.44 -1.08 10.51
N ALA A 203 4.43 -1.96 10.55
CA ALA A 203 3.05 -1.54 10.76
C ALA A 203 2.86 -0.83 12.11
N LYS A 204 3.47 -1.35 13.18
CA LYS A 204 3.48 -0.73 14.51
C LYS A 204 4.15 0.64 14.49
N TYR A 205 5.32 0.76 13.89
CA TYR A 205 6.04 2.03 13.78
C TYR A 205 5.20 3.07 13.05
N VAL A 206 4.63 2.72 11.90
CA VAL A 206 3.76 3.64 11.14
C VAL A 206 2.56 4.07 11.98
N TRP A 207 1.95 3.13 12.70
CA TRP A 207 0.82 3.42 13.57
C TRP A 207 1.15 4.36 14.72
N GLU A 208 2.32 4.18 15.35
CA GLU A 208 2.76 4.97 16.50
C GLU A 208 3.31 6.34 16.12
N GLU A 209 3.94 6.46 14.95
CA GLU A 209 4.67 7.68 14.57
C GLU A 209 3.91 8.56 13.58
N TYR A 210 3.13 7.98 12.67
CA TYR A 210 2.46 8.75 11.61
C TYR A 210 0.98 8.98 11.86
N ILE A 211 0.24 7.98 12.34
CA ILE A 211 -1.20 8.13 12.55
C ILE A 211 -1.53 9.22 13.60
N PRO A 212 -0.80 9.41 14.73
CA PRO A 212 -1.11 10.47 15.69
C PRO A 212 -0.97 11.89 15.12
N GLU A 213 -0.16 12.08 14.08
CA GLU A 213 0.04 13.38 13.43
C GLU A 213 -1.11 13.75 12.49
N THR A 214 -1.98 12.79 12.16
CA THR A 214 -3.15 13.02 11.31
C THR A 214 -4.32 13.60 12.09
N LYS A 215 -5.05 14.51 11.45
CA LYS A 215 -6.34 15.04 11.94
C LYS A 215 -7.51 14.09 11.70
N ALA A 216 -7.30 13.01 10.96
CA ALA A 216 -8.34 12.07 10.59
C ALA A 216 -9.08 11.54 11.83
N SER A 217 -10.36 11.89 11.93
CA SER A 217 -11.28 11.34 12.93
C SER A 217 -11.81 9.96 12.52
N SER A 218 -11.74 9.66 11.23
CA SER A 218 -12.18 8.42 10.63
C SER A 218 -11.06 7.78 9.82
N ILE A 219 -10.67 6.57 10.21
CA ILE A 219 -9.68 5.76 9.49
C ILE A 219 -10.41 4.54 8.92
N VAL A 220 -10.19 4.26 7.65
CA VAL A 220 -10.64 3.03 6.99
C VAL A 220 -9.41 2.24 6.54
N ILE A 221 -9.46 0.92 6.68
CA ILE A 221 -8.32 0.05 6.36
C ILE A 221 -8.74 -0.94 5.29
N VAL A 222 -7.94 -1.09 4.24
CA VAL A 222 -8.03 -2.24 3.32
C VAL A 222 -6.78 -3.07 3.48
N ALA A 223 -6.95 -4.35 3.79
CA ALA A 223 -5.83 -5.23 4.08
C ALA A 223 -5.99 -6.60 3.42
N HIS A 224 -5.02 -6.95 2.57
CA HIS A 224 -5.03 -8.21 1.82
C HIS A 224 -4.23 -9.29 2.54
N SER A 225 -4.75 -10.51 2.59
CA SER A 225 -4.00 -11.69 3.03
C SER A 225 -3.35 -11.48 4.40
N TYR A 226 -2.01 -11.55 4.48
CA TYR A 226 -1.22 -11.30 5.68
C TYR A 226 -1.40 -9.88 6.26
N GLY A 227 -1.75 -8.88 5.45
CA GLY A 227 -2.10 -7.55 5.94
C GLY A 227 -3.24 -7.57 6.96
N GLY A 228 -4.11 -8.58 6.91
CA GLY A 228 -5.12 -8.80 7.93
C GLY A 228 -4.55 -9.20 9.29
N ILE A 229 -3.47 -9.98 9.34
CA ILE A 229 -2.73 -10.27 10.58
C ILE A 229 -2.17 -8.97 11.18
N LEU A 230 -1.57 -8.12 10.35
CA LEU A 230 -1.10 -6.79 10.78
C LEU A 230 -2.24 -5.96 11.35
N THR A 231 -3.39 -5.95 10.68
CA THR A 231 -4.57 -5.17 11.10
C THR A 231 -5.12 -5.63 12.45
N VAL A 232 -5.32 -6.94 12.65
CA VAL A 232 -5.83 -7.46 13.95
C VAL A 232 -4.81 -7.28 15.06
N THR A 233 -3.51 -7.37 14.74
CA THR A 233 -2.43 -7.12 15.70
C THR A 233 -2.39 -5.66 16.13
N LEU A 234 -2.55 -4.71 15.19
CA LEU A 234 -2.68 -3.29 15.50
C LEU A 234 -3.92 -3.01 16.36
N ALA A 235 -5.06 -3.63 16.04
CA ALA A 235 -6.27 -3.49 16.83
C ALA A 235 -6.11 -3.99 18.28
N ASP A 236 -5.33 -5.04 18.50
CA ASP A 236 -5.00 -5.56 19.84
C ASP A 236 -4.00 -4.67 20.58
N LYS A 237 -2.87 -4.35 19.95
CA LYS A 237 -1.76 -3.63 20.59
C LYS A 237 -1.99 -2.14 20.75
N GLN A 238 -2.75 -1.52 19.84
CA GLN A 238 -3.02 -0.07 19.81
C GLN A 238 -4.49 0.24 20.10
N LYS A 239 -5.16 -0.66 20.84
CA LYS A 239 -6.62 -0.72 21.04
C LYS A 239 -7.29 0.62 21.26
N LYS A 240 -6.83 1.41 22.22
CA LYS A 240 -7.46 2.70 22.58
C LYS A 240 -7.52 3.66 21.39
N GLN A 241 -6.42 3.76 20.64
CA GLN A 241 -6.34 4.67 19.50
C GLN A 241 -7.04 4.09 18.26
N PHE A 242 -6.94 2.76 18.09
CA PHE A 242 -7.58 2.02 17.02
C PHE A 242 -9.11 2.12 17.12
N GLU A 243 -9.71 1.71 18.24
CA GLU A 243 -11.18 1.73 18.44
C GLU A 243 -11.75 3.16 18.40
N LYS A 244 -10.94 4.17 18.73
CA LYS A 244 -11.35 5.58 18.65
C LYS A 244 -11.50 6.04 17.19
N ARG A 245 -10.52 5.73 16.34
CA ARG A 245 -10.38 6.34 15.01
C ARG A 245 -10.73 5.43 13.85
N VAL A 246 -10.52 4.13 13.96
CA VAL A 246 -10.86 3.18 12.89
C VAL A 246 -12.36 2.96 12.87
N LYS A 247 -12.98 3.24 11.72
CA LYS A 247 -14.43 3.14 11.52
C LYS A 247 -14.82 1.91 10.72
N ALA A 248 -13.98 1.48 9.79
CA ALA A 248 -14.23 0.32 8.96
C ALA A 248 -12.93 -0.39 8.57
N VAL A 249 -12.99 -1.71 8.46
CA VAL A 249 -11.89 -2.57 7.99
C VAL A 249 -12.42 -3.50 6.90
N ALA A 250 -11.86 -3.41 5.71
CA ALA A 250 -12.10 -4.36 4.64
C ALA A 250 -10.90 -5.29 4.51
N LEU A 251 -11.13 -6.56 4.75
CA LEU A 251 -10.16 -7.61 4.55
C LEU A 251 -10.41 -8.27 3.19
N THR A 252 -9.36 -8.56 2.44
CA THR A 252 -9.46 -9.27 1.16
C THR A 252 -8.67 -10.56 1.26
N ASP A 253 -9.40 -11.67 1.29
CA ASP A 253 -8.93 -13.03 1.52
C ASP A 253 -7.89 -13.15 2.63
N SER A 254 -8.21 -12.54 3.77
CA SER A 254 -7.28 -12.41 4.89
C SER A 254 -7.04 -13.72 5.64
N VAL A 255 -5.79 -13.93 6.06
CA VAL A 255 -5.33 -15.04 6.90
C VAL A 255 -5.24 -14.66 8.40
N HIS A 256 -5.97 -13.63 8.83
CA HIS A 256 -5.94 -13.10 10.20
C HIS A 256 -6.23 -14.13 11.31
N SER A 257 -6.94 -15.22 11.01
CA SER A 257 -7.19 -16.32 11.95
C SER A 257 -5.90 -16.97 12.46
N TYR A 258 -4.79 -16.88 11.71
CA TYR A 258 -3.49 -17.41 12.10
C TYR A 258 -2.70 -16.46 13.02
N SER A 259 -3.21 -15.26 13.33
CA SER A 259 -2.54 -14.31 14.21
C SER A 259 -2.44 -14.74 15.68
N GLY A 260 -3.32 -15.67 16.12
CA GLY A 260 -3.49 -15.98 17.54
C GLY A 260 -4.15 -14.86 18.36
N VAL A 261 -4.52 -13.73 17.73
CA VAL A 261 -5.15 -12.59 18.38
C VAL A 261 -6.66 -12.83 18.50
N LYS A 262 -7.20 -12.59 19.70
CA LYS A 262 -8.65 -12.63 19.93
C LYS A 262 -9.31 -11.40 19.32
N ILE A 263 -10.18 -11.59 18.33
CA ILE A 263 -10.91 -10.51 17.68
C ILE A 263 -11.87 -9.84 18.68
N SER A 264 -11.76 -8.51 18.84
CA SER A 264 -12.61 -7.76 19.75
C SER A 264 -14.04 -7.61 19.19
N LYS A 265 -15.02 -7.42 20.07
CA LYS A 265 -16.41 -7.13 19.65
C LYS A 265 -16.49 -5.87 18.76
N HIS A 266 -15.65 -4.88 19.03
CA HIS A 266 -15.56 -3.69 18.20
C HIS A 266 -15.10 -4.06 16.80
N LEU A 267 -13.99 -4.80 16.67
CA LEU A 267 -13.44 -5.20 15.38
C LEU A 267 -14.42 -6.09 14.59
N LEU A 268 -15.12 -7.03 15.24
CA LEU A 268 -16.17 -7.83 14.61
C LEU A 268 -17.28 -6.96 13.98
N LYS A 269 -17.64 -5.85 14.62
CA LYS A 269 -18.70 -4.95 14.17
C LYS A 269 -18.29 -4.09 12.98
N ILE A 270 -17.03 -3.69 12.92
CA ILE A 270 -16.52 -2.74 11.92
C ILE A 270 -15.72 -3.40 10.80
N SER A 271 -15.70 -4.74 10.73
CA SER A 271 -14.89 -5.47 9.74
C SER A 271 -15.71 -6.41 8.89
N GLN A 272 -15.30 -6.56 7.64
CA GLN A 272 -15.81 -7.57 6.71
C GLN A 272 -14.65 -8.15 5.88
N ASN A 273 -14.69 -9.44 5.60
CA ASN A 273 -13.67 -10.17 4.84
C ASN A 273 -14.24 -10.73 3.54
N TRP A 274 -13.82 -10.19 2.40
CA TRP A 274 -14.14 -10.70 1.07
C TRP A 274 -13.18 -11.83 0.71
N VAL A 275 -13.66 -13.07 0.84
CA VAL A 275 -12.83 -14.28 0.68
C VAL A 275 -12.93 -14.86 -0.72
N ALA A 276 -11.89 -15.57 -1.14
CA ALA A 276 -11.86 -16.26 -2.43
C ALA A 276 -12.96 -17.33 -2.49
N SER A 277 -13.82 -17.24 -3.49
CA SER A 277 -14.98 -18.13 -3.66
C SER A 277 -15.53 -18.01 -5.08
N SER A 278 -16.04 -19.11 -5.62
CA SER A 278 -16.76 -19.11 -6.91
C SER A 278 -18.21 -18.60 -6.79
N SER A 279 -18.70 -18.32 -5.58
CA SER A 279 -20.04 -17.76 -5.38
C SER A 279 -20.10 -16.30 -5.84
N PRO A 280 -21.27 -15.77 -6.23
CA PRO A 280 -21.41 -14.36 -6.59
C PRO A 280 -20.89 -13.42 -5.50
N LEU A 281 -20.38 -12.24 -5.90
CA LEU A 281 -19.92 -11.20 -4.99
C LEU A 281 -20.95 -10.93 -3.88
N ASP A 282 -20.47 -10.74 -2.65
CA ASP A 282 -21.25 -10.47 -1.44
C ASP A 282 -22.12 -11.62 -0.92
N THR A 283 -22.06 -12.80 -1.54
CA THR A 283 -22.72 -14.00 -0.99
C THR A 283 -22.17 -14.28 0.42
N PRO A 284 -23.02 -14.36 1.47
CA PRO A 284 -22.57 -14.68 2.81
C PRO A 284 -21.87 -16.04 2.90
N MET A 285 -20.73 -16.08 3.59
CA MET A 285 -19.93 -17.29 3.76
C MET A 285 -20.00 -17.78 5.21
N LYS A 286 -19.81 -19.08 5.41
CA LYS A 286 -19.78 -19.67 6.75
C LYS A 286 -18.70 -19.00 7.60
N THR A 287 -19.13 -18.34 8.67
CA THR A 287 -18.26 -17.58 9.57
C THR A 287 -18.59 -17.94 11.02
N PRO A 288 -17.61 -18.35 11.83
CA PRO A 288 -17.77 -18.47 13.28
C PRO A 288 -18.18 -17.14 13.92
N SER A 289 -19.02 -17.15 14.94
CA SER A 289 -19.46 -15.92 15.63
C SER A 289 -18.33 -15.14 16.32
N SER A 290 -17.19 -15.79 16.55
CA SER A 290 -15.98 -15.20 17.11
C SER A 290 -15.04 -14.58 16.07
N ASP A 291 -15.41 -14.62 14.78
CA ASP A 291 -14.56 -14.28 13.66
C ASP A 291 -15.21 -13.22 12.75
N ILE A 292 -14.39 -12.52 11.96
CA ILE A 292 -14.85 -11.43 11.10
C ILE A 292 -15.79 -11.97 10.02
N CYS A 293 -16.94 -11.30 9.83
CA CYS A 293 -17.96 -11.68 8.84
C CYS A 293 -17.33 -11.88 7.46
N ARG A 294 -17.56 -13.06 6.85
CA ARG A 294 -17.05 -13.39 5.52
C ARG A 294 -18.13 -13.32 4.47
N VAL A 295 -17.78 -12.75 3.34
CA VAL A 295 -18.59 -12.76 2.11
C VAL A 295 -17.72 -13.15 0.93
N SER A 296 -18.33 -13.65 -0.14
CA SER A 296 -17.60 -13.99 -1.36
C SER A 296 -17.03 -12.74 -2.03
N ALA A 297 -15.78 -12.80 -2.49
CA ALA A 297 -15.18 -11.80 -3.37
C ALA A 297 -15.63 -11.93 -4.84
N GLY A 298 -16.45 -12.93 -5.18
CA GLY A 298 -16.90 -13.17 -6.55
C GLY A 298 -15.85 -13.82 -7.45
N HIS A 299 -14.75 -14.33 -6.88
CA HIS A 299 -13.68 -14.97 -7.63
C HIS A 299 -12.90 -15.99 -6.78
N PRO A 300 -12.52 -17.17 -7.33
CA PRO A 300 -11.89 -18.24 -6.54
C PRO A 300 -10.38 -18.09 -6.32
N LYS A 301 -9.72 -17.15 -7.00
CA LYS A 301 -8.28 -16.90 -6.84
C LYS A 301 -8.00 -15.88 -5.74
N HIS A 302 -7.11 -16.24 -4.81
CA HIS A 302 -6.66 -15.44 -3.67
C HIS A 302 -6.26 -14.02 -4.07
N GLU A 303 -5.32 -13.93 -5.02
CA GLU A 303 -4.73 -12.69 -5.50
C GLU A 303 -5.74 -11.75 -6.17
N MET A 304 -6.84 -12.30 -6.71
CA MET A 304 -7.86 -11.53 -7.44
C MET A 304 -8.87 -10.87 -6.50
N THR A 305 -8.97 -11.30 -5.25
CA THR A 305 -10.05 -10.86 -4.34
C THR A 305 -10.09 -9.35 -4.18
N SER A 306 -8.95 -8.69 -3.97
CA SER A 306 -8.85 -7.24 -3.82
C SER A 306 -9.43 -6.48 -5.01
N SER A 307 -9.10 -6.88 -6.24
CA SER A 307 -9.61 -6.20 -7.44
C SER A 307 -11.09 -6.48 -7.69
N LYS A 308 -11.57 -7.67 -7.33
CA LYS A 308 -12.94 -8.12 -7.62
C LYS A 308 -13.98 -7.58 -6.63
N CYS A 309 -13.59 -7.31 -5.39
CA CYS A 309 -14.51 -6.78 -4.39
C CYS A 309 -14.48 -5.25 -4.22
N ILE A 310 -13.65 -4.52 -4.97
CA ILE A 310 -13.39 -3.08 -4.75
C ILE A 310 -14.67 -2.25 -4.61
N ASP A 311 -15.63 -2.42 -5.51
CA ASP A 311 -16.88 -1.63 -5.47
C ASP A 311 -17.73 -1.94 -4.24
N SER A 312 -17.76 -3.22 -3.83
CA SER A 312 -18.43 -3.60 -2.58
C SER A 312 -17.71 -3.04 -1.36
N VAL A 313 -16.37 -3.06 -1.35
CA VAL A 313 -15.57 -2.50 -0.24
C VAL A 313 -15.88 -1.01 -0.06
N PHE A 314 -15.93 -0.24 -1.15
CA PHE A 314 -16.27 1.17 -1.05
C PHE A 314 -17.73 1.40 -0.67
N LYS A 315 -18.67 0.60 -1.17
CA LYS A 315 -20.07 0.64 -0.72
C LYS A 315 -20.20 0.40 0.78
N TYR A 316 -19.44 -0.57 1.31
CA TYR A 316 -19.37 -0.87 2.74
C TYR A 316 -18.82 0.31 3.55
N PHE A 317 -17.74 0.93 3.09
CA PHE A 317 -17.18 2.12 3.74
C PHE A 317 -18.15 3.31 3.72
N ASP A 318 -18.78 3.58 2.57
CA ASP A 318 -19.72 4.68 2.41
C ASP A 318 -20.92 4.51 3.37
N GLN A 319 -21.43 3.29 3.52
CA GLN A 319 -22.50 2.97 4.48
C GLN A 319 -22.05 3.24 5.92
N ILE A 320 -20.91 2.69 6.36
CA ILE A 320 -20.47 2.83 7.74
C ILE A 320 -20.15 4.28 8.09
N LEU A 321 -19.46 5.01 7.21
CA LEU A 321 -19.11 6.39 7.47
C LEU A 321 -20.34 7.30 7.54
N LYS A 322 -21.37 7.03 6.73
CA LYS A 322 -22.66 7.73 6.82
C LYS A 322 -23.35 7.48 8.16
N GLU A 323 -23.46 6.21 8.59
CA GLU A 323 -24.08 5.85 9.88
C GLU A 323 -23.39 6.44 11.11
N GLN A 324 -22.13 6.89 10.98
CA GLN A 324 -21.39 7.55 12.05
C GLN A 324 -21.60 9.07 12.06
N ASN A 325 -21.86 9.69 10.90
CA ASN A 325 -22.16 11.12 10.80
C ASN A 325 -23.59 11.44 11.24
N ASP A 326 -24.50 10.46 11.14
CA ASP A 326 -25.90 10.58 11.55
C ASP A 326 -26.12 10.34 13.06
N LYS A 327 -25.06 10.13 13.86
CA LYS A 327 -25.07 9.88 15.31
C LYS A 327 -24.43 10.99 16.12
#